data_AF-A0A936QJA4-F1
#
_entry.id   AF-A0A936QJA4-F1
#
_cell.length_a   1.000
_cell.length_b   1.000
_cell.length_c   1.000
_cell.angle_alpha   90.00
_cell.angle_beta   90.00
_cell.angle_gamma   90.00
#
_symmetry.space_group_name_H-M   'P 1'
#
loop_
_entity.id
_entity.type
_entity.pdbx_description
1 polymer ?
#
loop_
_entity_poly.entity_id
_entity_poly.type
_entity_poly.pdbx_seq_one_letter_code
_entity_poly.pdbx_strand_id
1 'polypeptide(L)'
;MIAMDNSYGPHRGRLYLVYASNEPAGNGNKPDIILQYSDDQASTWSGRIRVNDNANPELSDQWFPAIWCEKETGRLYIKWYDTRENPETYTVNVYATYTDDGVTFAPNQKLTTQSWIYPTPACLPNINCYRGDYDGMTANPVTGFAIWYDGRSGNYKNIGSYFPDFAMKINQNVVNIVGNNDSGTIYVSVPEVKLYSNKAKFKATVSPAPAQGNFIFRFKNKTADANQDSLTSYPDSLRFTIRSSGGIPQGAYTVTVQGNGPNGTPVHRRTINVNVNPASLILNLKTLTEGMYDPQFNIMSRRDSVKVYLHQLTSPYSIIDSSKSTIDSLTFKGIFKFYNAAPDTYFLAVKPFNSIETWSKSGGVLMTLSDTTSYDFTTSVSQAYGNNLKLKGSQYCIYSGDINQDGIVNASDLSMVDNDSEAGLPGRFLISDVNGDNIVDATDVSLVDNNAFNSVTVIRP
;
A
#
# COMPACT_ATOMS: atom_id res chain seq x y z
N MET A 1 8.04 23.50 40.08
CA MET A 1 8.12 22.05 40.36
C MET A 1 9.45 21.73 41.02
N ILE A 2 9.48 20.73 41.90
CA ILE A 2 10.71 20.26 42.55
C ILE A 2 10.92 18.77 42.26
N ALA A 3 12.16 18.35 42.04
CA ALA A 3 12.57 16.96 41.92
C ALA A 3 13.86 16.74 42.70
N MET A 4 14.08 15.53 43.19
CA MET A 4 15.33 15.15 43.85
C MET A 4 16.08 14.16 42.97
N ASP A 5 17.40 14.31 42.88
CA ASP A 5 18.25 13.28 42.29
C ASP A 5 18.28 12.05 43.21
N ASN A 6 17.62 10.99 42.77
CA ASN A 6 17.56 9.71 43.46
C ASN A 6 18.52 8.67 42.86
N SER A 7 19.41 9.11 41.96
CA SER A 7 20.41 8.26 41.35
C SER A 7 21.55 7.90 42.28
N TYR A 8 22.43 7.02 41.80
CA TYR A 8 23.70 6.72 42.44
C TYR A 8 24.83 7.61 41.90
N GLY A 9 24.50 8.67 41.15
CA GLY A 9 25.43 9.61 40.56
C GLY A 9 26.01 10.63 41.55
N PRO A 10 26.90 11.52 41.06
CA PRO A 10 27.60 12.49 41.89
C PRO A 10 26.69 13.55 42.53
N HIS A 11 25.47 13.72 42.03
CA HIS A 11 24.50 14.70 42.52
C HIS A 11 23.39 14.07 43.37
N ARG A 12 23.55 12.82 43.82
CA ARG A 12 22.57 12.14 44.68
C ARG A 12 22.14 13.01 45.86
N GLY A 13 20.83 13.21 46.01
CA GLY A 13 20.23 14.03 47.05
C GLY A 13 20.08 15.51 46.68
N ARG A 14 20.63 15.96 45.54
CA ARG A 14 20.42 17.31 45.03
C ARG A 14 18.93 17.55 44.77
N LEU A 15 18.42 18.67 45.26
CA LEU A 15 17.09 19.16 44.94
C LEU A 15 17.18 20.09 43.74
N TYR A 16 16.32 19.89 42.73
CA TYR A 16 16.14 20.76 41.59
C TYR A 16 14.79 21.45 41.69
N LEU A 17 14.79 22.78 41.69
CA LEU A 17 13.60 23.62 41.66
C LEU A 17 13.53 24.34 40.31
N VAL A 18 12.45 24.09 39.57
CA VAL A 18 12.20 24.75 38.27
C VAL A 18 10.88 25.51 38.30
N TYR A 19 10.90 26.77 37.87
CA TYR A 19 9.77 27.68 37.91
C TYR A 19 9.86 28.75 36.82
N ALA A 20 8.72 29.37 36.51
CA ALA A 20 8.67 30.51 35.60
C ALA A 20 8.87 31.81 36.40
N SER A 21 9.68 32.74 35.91
CA SER A 21 9.92 34.02 36.58
C SER A 21 10.29 35.12 35.59
N ASN A 22 9.87 36.35 35.89
CA ASN A 22 10.28 37.52 35.12
C ASN A 22 11.62 38.02 35.69
N GLU A 23 12.69 37.97 34.90
CA GLU A 23 14.03 38.39 35.33
C GLU A 23 14.61 39.49 34.41
N PRO A 24 14.92 40.69 34.94
CA PRO A 24 14.64 41.17 36.30
C PRO A 24 13.14 41.38 36.54
N ALA A 25 12.75 41.32 37.81
CA ALA A 25 11.37 41.56 38.23
C ALA A 25 10.88 42.96 37.84
N GLY A 26 9.65 43.08 37.35
CA GLY A 26 8.89 44.33 37.35
C GLY A 26 9.02 45.28 36.14
N ASN A 27 9.42 44.86 34.93
CA ASN A 27 9.54 45.78 33.78
C ASN A 27 8.87 45.32 32.47
N GLY A 28 7.72 44.66 32.52
CA GLY A 28 7.08 44.14 31.30
C GLY A 28 7.85 42.97 30.63
N ASN A 29 8.95 42.52 31.23
CA ASN A 29 9.70 41.33 30.83
C ASN A 29 8.81 40.09 30.97
N LYS A 30 8.81 39.26 29.93
CA LYS A 30 8.10 37.98 29.89
C LYS A 30 8.81 36.94 30.77
N PRO A 31 8.08 35.93 31.28
CA PRO A 31 8.67 34.93 32.17
C PRO A 31 9.60 33.99 31.41
N ASP A 32 10.78 33.75 31.99
CA ASP A 32 11.72 32.70 31.59
C ASP A 32 11.55 31.45 32.46
N ILE A 33 12.03 30.29 32.00
CA ILE A 33 12.16 29.10 32.84
C ILE A 33 13.49 29.14 33.59
N ILE A 34 13.40 29.17 34.92
CA ILE A 34 14.55 29.23 35.82
C ILE A 34 14.69 27.89 36.54
N LEU A 35 15.93 27.42 36.61
CA LEU A 35 16.37 26.34 37.48
C LEU A 35 17.24 26.90 38.61
N GLN A 36 17.01 26.38 39.81
CA GLN A 36 17.96 26.44 40.92
C GLN A 36 18.12 25.04 41.51
N TYR A 37 19.28 24.76 42.10
CA TYR A 37 19.51 23.52 42.81
C TYR A 37 20.04 23.76 44.22
N SER A 38 19.89 22.76 45.07
CA SER A 38 20.43 22.72 46.44
C SER A 38 21.08 21.37 46.71
N ASP A 39 22.29 21.40 47.25
CA ASP A 39 23.06 20.23 47.68
C ASP A 39 23.02 20.01 49.21
N ASP A 40 22.34 20.89 49.94
CA ASP A 40 22.37 20.98 51.40
C ASP A 40 20.96 20.94 52.01
N GLN A 41 20.08 20.11 51.41
CA GLN A 41 18.71 19.88 51.87
C GLN A 41 17.86 21.16 51.91
N ALA A 42 17.98 21.98 50.86
CA ALA A 42 17.31 23.28 50.69
C ALA A 42 17.73 24.37 51.70
N SER A 43 18.88 24.21 52.38
CA SER A 43 19.41 25.25 53.27
C SER A 43 19.90 26.46 52.48
N THR A 44 20.57 26.22 51.35
CA THR A 44 20.94 27.23 50.37
C THR A 44 20.60 26.77 48.96
N TRP A 45 20.46 27.74 48.04
CA TRP A 45 20.17 27.49 46.63
C TRP A 45 21.25 28.11 45.76
N SER A 46 21.54 27.46 44.64
CA SER A 46 22.41 27.99 43.59
C SER A 46 21.93 29.37 43.11
N GLY A 47 22.79 30.05 42.35
CA GLY A 47 22.35 31.16 41.50
C GLY A 47 21.21 30.71 40.56
N ARG A 48 20.44 31.68 40.08
CA ARG A 48 19.34 31.46 39.14
C ARG A 48 19.89 31.14 37.76
N ILE A 49 19.49 30.02 37.18
CA ILE A 49 20.00 29.56 35.88
C ILE A 49 18.83 29.53 34.90
N ARG A 50 18.93 30.28 33.79
CA ARG A 50 17.92 30.24 32.74
C ARG A 50 18.05 28.96 31.92
N VAL A 51 16.93 28.27 31.72
CA VAL A 51 16.85 26.98 31.00
C VAL A 51 16.56 27.19 29.51
N ASN A 52 15.70 28.16 29.18
CA ASN A 52 15.36 28.46 27.80
C ASN A 52 16.50 29.23 27.09
N ASP A 53 16.76 28.85 25.84
CA ASP A 53 17.90 29.29 25.02
C ASP A 53 17.52 30.25 23.87
N ASN A 54 16.27 30.71 23.81
CA ASN A 54 15.84 31.67 22.79
C ASN A 54 16.59 33.01 22.92
N ALA A 55 16.93 33.60 21.77
CA ALA A 55 17.80 34.77 21.70
C ALA A 55 17.21 36.04 22.33
N ASN A 56 15.89 36.21 22.24
CA ASN A 56 15.15 37.39 22.72
C ASN A 56 14.07 36.96 23.73
N PRO A 57 14.45 36.48 24.93
CA PRO A 57 13.53 35.99 25.96
C PRO A 57 12.47 37.00 26.36
N GLU A 58 12.82 38.28 26.38
CA GLU A 58 11.95 39.39 26.73
C GLU A 58 10.75 39.59 25.78
N LEU A 59 10.76 38.95 24.60
CA LEU A 59 9.70 39.05 23.62
C LEU A 59 8.64 37.94 23.74
N SER A 60 8.92 36.87 24.49
CA SER A 60 8.11 35.64 24.47
C SER A 60 7.87 35.10 25.87
N ASP A 61 6.70 34.51 26.10
CA ASP A 61 6.31 33.93 27.37
C ASP A 61 6.76 32.46 27.46
N GLN A 62 7.41 32.09 28.57
CA GLN A 62 7.65 30.70 28.96
C GLN A 62 7.01 30.38 30.31
N TRP A 63 6.22 29.30 30.36
CA TRP A 63 5.50 28.93 31.59
C TRP A 63 5.25 27.43 31.72
N PHE A 64 4.76 27.05 32.91
CA PHE A 64 4.47 25.67 33.33
C PHE A 64 5.56 24.66 33.02
N PRO A 65 6.71 24.82 33.69
CA PRO A 65 7.71 23.79 33.62
C PRO A 65 7.22 22.51 34.28
N ALA A 66 7.49 21.36 33.65
CA ALA A 66 7.43 20.06 34.28
C ALA A 66 8.79 19.37 34.21
N ILE A 67 9.17 18.68 35.29
CA ILE A 67 10.49 18.10 35.45
C ILE A 67 10.46 16.66 35.93
N TRP A 68 11.48 15.90 35.58
CA TRP A 68 11.75 14.58 36.14
C TRP A 68 13.26 14.32 36.18
N CYS A 69 13.79 13.93 37.34
CA CYS A 69 15.17 13.46 37.47
C CYS A 69 15.16 11.93 37.40
N GLU A 70 15.77 11.38 36.36
CA GLU A 70 15.78 9.96 36.09
C GLU A 70 16.67 9.20 37.07
N LYS A 71 16.16 8.10 37.62
CA LYS A 71 16.73 7.42 38.78
C LYS A 71 18.04 6.69 38.47
N GLU A 72 18.26 6.17 37.28
CA GLU A 72 19.49 5.41 37.00
C GLU A 72 20.64 6.31 36.56
N THR A 73 20.32 7.32 35.75
CA THR A 73 21.29 8.21 35.09
C THR A 73 21.52 9.52 35.84
N GLY A 74 20.59 9.95 36.70
CA GLY A 74 20.61 11.28 37.34
C GLY A 74 20.22 12.43 36.40
N ARG A 75 19.94 12.13 35.12
CA ARG A 75 19.59 13.15 34.12
C ARG A 75 18.28 13.83 34.48
N LEU A 76 18.29 15.16 34.52
CA LEU A 76 17.10 15.98 34.72
C LEU A 76 16.51 16.37 33.37
N TYR A 77 15.27 15.95 33.13
CA TYR A 77 14.46 16.36 31.98
C TYR A 77 13.54 17.51 32.37
N ILE A 78 13.42 18.50 31.49
CA ILE A 78 12.60 19.71 31.70
C ILE A 78 11.79 19.98 30.43
N LYS A 79 10.49 20.21 30.56
CA LYS A 79 9.63 20.73 29.47
C LYS A 79 8.86 21.97 29.93
N TRP A 80 8.42 22.80 29.00
CA TRP A 80 7.60 23.98 29.26
C TRP A 80 6.80 24.39 28.02
N TYR A 81 5.81 25.28 28.21
CA TYR A 81 5.14 25.99 27.13
C TYR A 81 5.91 27.25 26.75
N ASP A 82 5.96 27.54 25.45
CA ASP A 82 6.80 28.58 24.89
C ASP A 82 6.14 29.27 23.69
N THR A 83 6.13 30.60 23.69
CA THR A 83 5.63 31.40 22.55
C THR A 83 6.74 31.99 21.68
N ARG A 84 8.00 31.56 21.82
CA ARG A 84 9.16 32.11 21.07
C ARG A 84 9.00 32.19 19.56
N GLU A 85 8.22 31.28 18.96
CA GLU A 85 7.97 31.28 17.52
C GLU A 85 6.87 32.28 17.11
N ASN A 86 5.97 32.64 18.02
CA ASN A 86 4.78 33.43 17.74
C ASN A 86 4.39 34.34 18.92
N PRO A 87 5.28 35.25 19.35
CA PRO A 87 5.09 36.03 20.57
C PRO A 87 3.87 36.97 20.51
N GLU A 88 3.54 37.50 19.34
CA GLU A 88 2.44 38.47 19.17
C GLU A 88 1.05 37.80 19.16
N THR A 89 0.96 36.58 18.65
CA THR A 89 -0.32 35.86 18.47
C THR A 89 -0.63 34.93 19.63
N TYR A 90 0.28 34.79 20.60
CA TYR A 90 0.19 33.88 21.75
C TYR A 90 -0.09 32.42 21.33
N THR A 91 0.36 32.03 20.13
CA THR A 91 0.35 30.61 19.77
C THR A 91 1.54 29.92 20.41
N VAL A 92 1.26 28.78 21.03
CA VAL A 92 2.18 28.09 21.93
C VAL A 92 2.73 26.83 21.27
N ASN A 93 3.96 26.50 21.63
CA ASN A 93 4.61 25.22 21.40
C ASN A 93 5.10 24.65 22.72
N VAL A 94 5.42 23.35 22.74
CA VAL A 94 6.12 22.73 23.88
C VAL A 94 7.57 22.56 23.53
N TYR A 95 8.46 23.01 24.42
CA TYR A 95 9.89 22.78 24.31
C TYR A 95 10.37 21.92 25.46
N ALA A 96 11.50 21.25 25.25
CA ALA A 96 12.19 20.51 26.28
C ALA A 96 13.71 20.59 26.15
N THR A 97 14.37 20.36 27.27
CA THR A 97 15.81 20.11 27.35
C THR A 97 16.11 19.08 28.44
N TYR A 98 17.35 18.65 28.52
CA TYR A 98 17.87 17.88 29.64
C TYR A 98 19.23 18.42 30.09
N THR A 99 19.61 18.09 31.31
CA THR A 99 20.91 18.40 31.90
C THR A 99 21.35 17.24 32.78
N ASP A 100 22.67 17.00 32.82
CA ASP A 100 23.30 15.96 33.66
C ASP A 100 23.91 16.54 34.95
N ASP A 101 24.06 17.86 35.03
CA ASP A 101 24.71 18.57 36.14
C ASP A 101 23.82 19.68 36.76
N GLY A 102 22.71 20.05 36.13
CA GLY A 102 21.88 21.18 36.54
C GLY A 102 22.43 22.56 36.15
N VAL A 103 23.47 22.62 35.32
CA VAL A 103 24.17 23.85 34.92
C VAL A 103 24.25 23.96 33.41
N THR A 104 24.63 22.87 32.74
CA THR A 104 24.79 22.79 31.28
C THR A 104 23.58 22.08 30.69
N PHE A 105 22.88 22.74 29.78
CA PHE A 105 21.67 22.19 29.14
C PHE A 105 21.96 21.76 27.70
N ALA A 106 21.28 20.70 27.28
CA ALA A 106 21.20 20.38 25.86
C ALA A 106 20.44 21.49 25.10
N PRO A 107 20.67 21.64 23.78
CA PRO A 107 19.90 22.58 22.96
C PRO A 107 18.40 22.31 23.09
N ASN A 108 17.61 23.36 23.29
CA ASN A 108 16.16 23.21 23.45
C ASN A 108 15.56 22.58 22.19
N GLN A 109 14.67 21.60 22.37
CA GLN A 109 13.96 20.94 21.28
C GLN A 109 12.47 21.24 21.33
N LYS A 110 11.91 21.71 20.22
CA LYS A 110 10.45 21.82 20.06
C LYS A 110 9.86 20.41 19.99
N LEU A 111 9.00 20.04 20.92
CA LEU A 111 8.32 18.74 20.95
C LEU A 111 7.09 18.70 20.04
N THR A 112 6.37 19.81 19.93
CA THR A 112 5.16 19.93 19.11
C THR A 112 5.48 19.95 17.61
N THR A 113 4.56 19.41 16.82
CA THR A 113 4.65 19.42 15.35
C THR A 113 3.91 20.60 14.71
N GLN A 114 3.11 21.30 15.51
CA GLN A 114 2.31 22.47 15.12
C GLN A 114 2.00 23.26 16.40
N SER A 115 1.89 24.58 16.30
CA SER A 115 1.45 25.44 17.41
C SER A 115 -0.07 25.51 17.52
N TRP A 116 -0.60 26.02 18.63
CA TRP A 116 -2.03 26.34 18.80
C TRP A 116 -2.24 27.59 19.65
N ILE A 117 -3.43 28.17 19.59
CA ILE A 117 -3.82 29.33 20.40
C ILE A 117 -4.06 28.89 21.84
N TYR A 118 -3.45 29.55 22.84
CA TYR A 118 -3.66 29.22 24.25
C TYR A 118 -3.83 30.45 25.17
N PRO A 119 -4.89 30.49 26.01
CA PRO A 119 -5.98 29.52 26.13
C PRO A 119 -6.85 29.50 24.87
N THR A 120 -7.68 28.47 24.70
CA THR A 120 -8.58 28.31 23.54
C THR A 120 -10.03 28.43 24.01
N PRO A 121 -10.80 29.46 23.60
CA PRO A 121 -10.43 30.58 22.74
C PRO A 121 -9.46 31.57 23.41
N ALA A 122 -8.77 32.37 22.60
CA ALA A 122 -7.86 33.40 23.11
C ALA A 122 -8.61 34.37 24.03
N CYS A 123 -7.99 34.74 25.14
CA CYS A 123 -8.48 35.82 26.00
C CYS A 123 -7.91 37.16 25.55
N LEU A 124 -8.71 38.22 25.78
CA LEU A 124 -8.26 39.59 25.59
C LEU A 124 -7.07 39.91 26.53
N PRO A 125 -6.15 40.81 26.11
CA PRO A 125 -5.08 41.28 26.97
C PRO A 125 -5.60 41.78 28.33
N ASN A 126 -4.85 41.52 29.40
CA ASN A 126 -5.15 41.94 30.77
C ASN A 126 -6.45 41.37 31.40
N ILE A 127 -7.05 40.35 30.80
CA ILE A 127 -8.14 39.58 31.42
C ILE A 127 -7.55 38.36 32.15
N ASN A 128 -8.00 38.14 33.39
CA ASN A 128 -7.70 36.91 34.13
C ASN A 128 -8.46 35.74 33.48
N CYS A 129 -7.79 35.04 32.58
CA CYS A 129 -8.27 33.82 31.94
C CYS A 129 -7.55 32.61 32.52
N TYR A 130 -8.29 31.52 32.72
CA TYR A 130 -7.69 30.23 33.08
C TYR A 130 -6.68 29.83 32.00
N ARG A 131 -5.40 29.75 32.37
CA ARG A 131 -4.30 29.40 31.48
C ARG A 131 -3.62 28.10 31.89
N GLY A 132 -4.30 27.14 32.54
CA GLY A 132 -3.60 25.91 32.89
C GLY A 132 -4.37 24.69 33.31
N ASP A 133 -4.11 23.57 32.64
CA ASP A 133 -4.37 22.21 33.10
C ASP A 133 -3.07 21.56 33.63
N TYR A 134 -3.18 20.41 34.31
CA TYR A 134 -2.04 19.68 34.85
C TYR A 134 -1.12 19.15 33.73
N ASP A 135 0.16 19.52 33.83
CA ASP A 135 1.25 19.08 32.96
C ASP A 135 2.12 18.03 33.65
N GLY A 136 2.80 17.17 32.89
CA GLY A 136 3.65 16.12 33.46
C GLY A 136 4.91 15.80 32.65
N MET A 137 5.90 15.28 33.36
CA MET A 137 7.10 14.67 32.80
C MET A 137 7.41 13.42 33.61
N THR A 138 7.77 12.34 32.93
CA THR A 138 8.43 11.18 33.54
C THR A 138 9.60 10.78 32.64
N ALA A 139 10.52 9.94 33.09
CA ALA A 139 11.60 9.44 32.26
C ALA A 139 12.02 8.04 32.66
N ASN A 140 12.66 7.37 31.71
CA ASN A 140 13.45 6.17 31.92
C ASN A 140 14.88 6.44 31.45
N PRO A 141 15.82 5.49 31.64
CA PRO A 141 17.25 5.70 31.35
C PRO A 141 17.60 6.09 29.91
N VAL A 142 16.66 5.96 28.96
CA VAL A 142 16.85 6.24 27.53
C VAL A 142 16.18 7.54 27.10
N THR A 143 14.98 7.83 27.62
CA THR A 143 14.16 8.97 27.16
C THR A 143 13.19 9.45 28.23
N GLY A 144 12.87 10.74 28.20
CA GLY A 144 11.73 11.34 28.87
C GLY A 144 10.43 11.13 28.10
N PHE A 145 9.31 11.22 28.81
CA PHE A 145 7.96 11.26 28.26
C PHE A 145 7.21 12.45 28.86
N ALA A 146 7.04 13.48 28.04
CA ALA A 146 6.32 14.70 28.39
C ALA A 146 4.84 14.55 28.05
N ILE A 147 3.97 15.09 28.92
CA ILE A 147 2.51 15.17 28.69
C ILE A 147 2.06 16.61 28.89
N TRP A 148 1.18 17.08 28.01
CA TRP A 148 0.66 18.45 28.03
C TRP A 148 -0.75 18.54 27.43
N TYR A 149 -1.45 19.61 27.76
CA TYR A 149 -2.69 20.02 27.10
C TYR A 149 -2.40 20.52 25.68
N ASP A 150 -3.17 20.04 24.69
CA ASP A 150 -3.00 20.44 23.30
C ASP A 150 -4.33 20.85 22.66
N GLY A 151 -4.43 22.13 22.27
CA GLY A 151 -5.65 22.73 21.71
C GLY A 151 -5.79 22.61 20.19
N ARG A 152 -4.86 21.96 19.48
CA ARG A 152 -4.84 21.95 18.00
C ARG A 152 -6.08 21.34 17.36
N SER A 153 -6.76 20.42 18.05
CA SER A 153 -7.95 19.73 17.55
C SER A 153 -9.28 20.42 17.93
N GLY A 154 -9.25 21.64 18.49
CA GLY A 154 -10.45 22.35 18.94
C GLY A 154 -11.19 21.71 20.11
N ASN A 155 -10.60 20.70 20.76
CA ASN A 155 -11.12 19.97 21.92
C ASN A 155 -9.97 19.71 22.90
N TYR A 156 -10.29 19.59 24.20
CA TYR A 156 -9.31 19.29 25.25
C TYR A 156 -8.69 17.90 25.06
N LYS A 157 -7.41 17.84 24.64
CA LYS A 157 -6.65 16.59 24.54
C LYS A 157 -5.35 16.68 25.33
N ASN A 158 -4.98 15.59 25.98
CA ASN A 158 -3.64 15.39 26.51
C ASN A 158 -2.80 14.69 25.45
N ILE A 159 -1.68 15.31 25.06
CA ILE A 159 -0.72 14.74 24.11
C ILE A 159 0.55 14.38 24.85
N GLY A 160 1.11 13.23 24.49
CA GLY A 160 2.39 12.76 24.99
C GLY A 160 3.44 12.69 23.89
N SER A 161 4.70 12.98 24.22
CA SER A 161 5.83 12.76 23.32
C SER A 161 7.05 12.30 24.08
N TYR A 162 7.85 11.45 23.43
CA TYR A 162 9.19 11.12 23.90
C TYR A 162 10.15 12.29 23.68
N PHE A 163 11.22 12.35 24.48
CA PHE A 163 12.35 13.25 24.29
C PHE A 163 13.59 12.76 25.07
N PRO A 164 14.77 12.51 24.44
CA PRO A 164 15.02 12.48 23.00
C PRO A 164 14.14 11.52 22.21
N ASP A 165 13.87 11.85 20.94
CA ASP A 165 13.01 11.05 20.06
C ASP A 165 13.52 10.99 18.61
N PHE A 166 13.11 9.95 17.89
CA PHE A 166 13.33 9.80 16.44
C PHE A 166 12.02 9.81 15.68
N ALA A 167 11.96 10.49 14.54
CA ALA A 167 10.80 10.41 13.67
C ALA A 167 10.73 9.06 12.94
N MET A 168 9.53 8.60 12.59
CA MET A 168 9.35 7.40 11.76
C MET A 168 8.42 7.70 10.58
N LYS A 169 8.80 7.25 9.37
CA LYS A 169 7.97 7.39 8.17
C LYS A 169 8.01 6.11 7.34
N ILE A 170 6.91 5.83 6.64
CA ILE A 170 6.87 4.89 5.51
C ILE A 170 6.59 5.67 4.22
N ASN A 171 7.20 5.27 3.10
CA ASN A 171 7.02 5.97 1.83
C ASN A 171 5.69 5.64 1.14
N GLN A 172 5.09 4.49 1.46
CA GLN A 172 3.79 4.04 0.96
C GLN A 172 3.08 3.20 2.02
N ASN A 173 1.75 3.27 2.05
CA ASN A 173 0.88 2.56 2.99
C ASN A 173 0.04 1.46 2.33
N VAL A 174 0.28 1.15 1.05
CA VAL A 174 -0.37 0.06 0.33
C VAL A 174 0.68 -0.79 -0.38
N VAL A 175 0.53 -2.11 -0.32
CA VAL A 175 1.33 -3.09 -1.07
C VAL A 175 0.40 -4.13 -1.67
N ASN A 176 0.52 -4.39 -2.96
CA ASN A 176 -0.20 -5.47 -3.61
C ASN A 176 0.74 -6.66 -3.79
N ILE A 177 0.26 -7.86 -3.48
CA ILE A 177 0.97 -9.12 -3.68
C ILE A 177 0.08 -10.02 -4.54
N VAL A 178 0.66 -10.64 -5.57
CA VAL A 178 -0.03 -11.48 -6.52
C VAL A 178 0.42 -12.93 -6.33
N GLY A 179 -0.48 -13.77 -5.81
CA GLY A 179 -0.21 -15.18 -5.55
C GLY A 179 0.87 -15.44 -4.48
N ASN A 180 1.57 -16.55 -4.65
CA ASN A 180 2.56 -17.05 -3.69
C ASN A 180 3.98 -16.71 -4.15
N ASN A 181 4.89 -16.43 -3.20
CA ASN A 181 6.28 -16.03 -3.44
C ASN A 181 6.50 -14.66 -4.11
N ASP A 182 5.44 -13.91 -4.35
CA ASP A 182 5.53 -12.51 -4.77
C ASP A 182 5.85 -11.59 -3.57
N SER A 183 6.40 -10.41 -3.86
CA SER A 183 6.84 -9.47 -2.83
C SER A 183 6.69 -8.01 -3.22
N GLY A 184 6.25 -7.20 -2.27
CA GLY A 184 6.35 -5.74 -2.34
C GLY A 184 7.49 -5.22 -1.47
N THR A 185 8.14 -4.15 -1.92
CA THR A 185 9.18 -3.46 -1.13
C THR A 185 8.82 -2.01 -0.91
N ILE A 186 8.95 -1.55 0.34
CA ILE A 186 8.74 -0.17 0.75
C ILE A 186 9.99 0.36 1.47
N TYR A 187 10.01 1.65 1.80
CA TYR A 187 11.04 2.24 2.66
C TYR A 187 10.46 2.61 4.03
N VAL A 188 11.20 2.24 5.08
CA VAL A 188 10.97 2.68 6.46
C VAL A 188 12.11 3.60 6.82
N SER A 189 11.80 4.84 7.21
CA SER A 189 12.80 5.90 7.36
C SER A 189 12.73 6.58 8.72
N VAL A 190 13.90 7.01 9.19
CA VAL A 190 14.04 8.01 10.26
C VAL A 190 14.56 9.28 9.62
N PRO A 191 13.67 10.22 9.25
CA PRO A 191 14.05 11.41 8.49
C PRO A 191 14.70 12.50 9.35
N GLU A 192 14.48 12.48 10.66
CA GLU A 192 14.99 13.48 11.60
C GLU A 192 14.95 12.92 13.03
N VAL A 193 15.73 13.53 13.93
CA VAL A 193 15.78 13.21 15.35
C VAL A 193 15.78 14.48 16.19
N LYS A 194 15.21 14.41 17.40
CA LYS A 194 15.30 15.43 18.45
C LYS A 194 16.28 14.96 19.50
N LEU A 195 17.57 15.23 19.28
CA LEU A 195 18.71 14.79 20.10
C LEU A 195 18.83 13.27 20.33
N TYR A 196 18.15 12.46 19.51
CA TYR A 196 18.21 11.01 19.63
C TYR A 196 19.42 10.45 18.88
N SER A 197 20.28 9.74 19.60
CA SER A 197 21.53 9.15 19.08
C SER A 197 21.60 7.63 19.26
N ASN A 198 20.64 7.03 19.95
CA ASN A 198 20.59 5.60 20.20
C ASN A 198 20.17 4.81 18.94
N LYS A 199 20.33 3.49 18.96
CA LYS A 199 19.86 2.61 17.87
C LYS A 199 18.33 2.56 17.80
N ALA A 200 17.75 2.73 16.61
CA ALA A 200 16.34 2.47 16.33
C ALA A 200 16.20 1.10 15.65
N LYS A 201 15.48 0.16 16.26
CA LYS A 201 15.26 -1.21 15.77
C LYS A 201 13.82 -1.36 15.29
N PHE A 202 13.64 -2.01 14.13
CA PHE A 202 12.35 -2.18 13.47
C PHE A 202 11.90 -3.64 13.49
N LYS A 203 10.59 -3.83 13.63
CA LYS A 203 9.92 -5.12 13.49
C LYS A 203 8.57 -4.94 12.81
N ALA A 204 8.03 -6.02 12.28
CA ALA A 204 6.71 -6.01 11.65
C ALA A 204 5.85 -7.17 12.14
N THR A 205 4.54 -6.93 12.18
CA THR A 205 3.51 -7.92 12.54
C THR A 205 2.34 -7.78 11.57
N VAL A 206 1.51 -8.80 11.42
CA VAL A 206 0.34 -8.80 10.53
C VAL A 206 -0.94 -9.10 11.30
N SER A 207 -2.03 -8.45 10.89
CA SER A 207 -3.39 -8.72 11.36
C SER A 207 -4.39 -8.61 10.20
N PRO A 208 -5.36 -9.53 10.05
CA PRO A 208 -5.44 -10.80 10.78
C PRO A 208 -4.23 -11.70 10.45
N ALA A 209 -3.97 -12.69 11.30
CA ALA A 209 -3.02 -13.74 10.94
C ALA A 209 -3.59 -14.54 9.74
N PRO A 210 -2.81 -14.80 8.67
CA PRO A 210 -3.25 -15.66 7.58
C PRO A 210 -3.69 -17.04 8.10
N ALA A 211 -4.83 -17.54 7.60
CA ALA A 211 -5.30 -18.89 7.94
C ALA A 211 -4.40 -20.00 7.36
N GLN A 212 -3.67 -19.68 6.29
CA GLN A 212 -2.67 -20.52 5.64
C GLN A 212 -1.51 -19.64 5.17
N GLY A 213 -0.30 -20.22 5.12
CA GLY A 213 0.90 -19.50 4.68
C GLY A 213 1.35 -18.43 5.66
N ASN A 214 2.38 -17.68 5.29
CA ASN A 214 2.98 -16.64 6.13
C ASN A 214 3.54 -15.49 5.28
N PHE A 215 3.43 -14.26 5.79
CA PHE A 215 4.22 -13.15 5.27
C PHE A 215 5.65 -13.24 5.82
N ILE A 216 6.63 -13.19 4.93
CA ILE A 216 8.05 -13.10 5.27
C ILE A 216 8.44 -11.62 5.23
N PHE A 217 8.74 -11.08 6.41
CA PHE A 217 9.18 -9.71 6.61
C PHE A 217 10.70 -9.62 6.63
N ARG A 218 11.28 -8.77 5.78
CA ARG A 218 12.74 -8.53 5.77
C ARG A 218 13.05 -7.04 5.73
N PHE A 219 13.84 -6.58 6.68
CA PHE A 219 14.46 -5.26 6.64
C PHE A 219 15.88 -5.40 6.08
N LYS A 220 16.21 -4.58 5.09
CA LYS A 220 17.48 -4.58 4.39
C LYS A 220 18.08 -3.18 4.37
N ASN A 221 19.39 -3.12 4.20
CA ASN A 221 20.09 -1.89 3.89
C ASN A 221 19.46 -1.20 2.67
N LYS A 222 19.48 0.14 2.67
CA LYS A 222 18.87 0.95 1.59
C LYS A 222 19.45 0.66 0.20
N THR A 223 20.73 0.31 0.10
CA THR A 223 21.42 0.09 -1.18
C THR A 223 21.97 -1.33 -1.31
N ALA A 224 22.57 -1.88 -0.25
CA ALA A 224 23.13 -3.23 -0.28
C ALA A 224 22.07 -4.31 -0.04
N ASP A 225 22.29 -5.51 -0.60
CA ASP A 225 21.46 -6.69 -0.31
C ASP A 225 21.89 -7.37 1.01
N ALA A 226 21.93 -6.59 2.08
CA ALA A 226 22.29 -7.04 3.42
C ALA A 226 21.11 -6.86 4.37
N ASN A 227 20.83 -7.88 5.19
CA ASN A 227 19.82 -7.77 6.24
C ASN A 227 20.24 -6.69 7.25
N GLN A 228 19.34 -5.76 7.52
CA GLN A 228 19.57 -4.67 8.46
C GLN A 228 18.22 -4.26 9.04
N ASP A 229 18.00 -4.57 10.32
CA ASP A 229 16.75 -4.31 11.03
C ASP A 229 16.81 -3.06 11.92
N SER A 230 17.87 -2.27 11.79
CA SER A 230 18.12 -1.13 12.65
C SER A 230 18.93 -0.02 11.97
N LEU A 231 18.73 1.19 12.48
CA LEU A 231 19.47 2.40 12.10
C LEU A 231 20.20 2.94 13.34
N THR A 232 21.45 3.36 13.14
CA THR A 232 22.33 3.95 14.19
C THR A 232 22.84 5.35 13.82
N SER A 233 22.48 5.83 12.62
CA SER A 233 22.81 7.15 12.11
C SER A 233 21.56 7.74 11.46
N TYR A 234 21.37 9.04 11.60
CA TYR A 234 20.17 9.74 11.16
C TYR A 234 20.56 11.02 10.42
N PRO A 235 19.87 11.38 9.32
CA PRO A 235 18.73 10.68 8.73
C PRO A 235 19.12 9.43 7.93
N ASP A 236 18.28 8.40 7.95
CA ASP A 236 18.48 7.23 7.09
C ASP A 236 17.19 6.41 6.87
N SER A 237 17.29 5.36 6.06
CA SER A 237 16.18 4.47 5.72
C SER A 237 16.60 3.02 5.51
N LEU A 238 15.63 2.11 5.63
CA LEU A 238 15.74 0.70 5.34
C LEU A 238 14.75 0.32 4.24
N ARG A 239 15.13 -0.62 3.38
CA ARG A 239 14.19 -1.32 2.51
C ARG A 239 13.44 -2.35 3.35
N PHE A 240 12.12 -2.32 3.34
CA PHE A 240 11.26 -3.29 3.99
C PHE A 240 10.51 -4.10 2.95
N THR A 241 10.86 -5.38 2.81
CA THR A 241 10.22 -6.31 1.88
C THR A 241 9.19 -7.16 2.61
N ILE A 242 8.01 -7.24 2.03
CA ILE A 242 6.89 -8.09 2.44
C ILE A 242 6.69 -9.12 1.34
N ARG A 243 6.93 -10.40 1.64
CA ARG A 243 6.80 -11.50 0.67
C ARG A 243 5.74 -12.51 1.12
N SER A 244 4.88 -12.98 0.22
CA SER A 244 3.99 -14.11 0.50
C SER A 244 4.74 -15.44 0.45
N SER A 245 4.32 -16.39 1.29
CA SER A 245 4.84 -17.76 1.27
C SER A 245 3.77 -18.73 1.77
N GLY A 246 3.79 -19.97 1.27
CA GLY A 246 2.88 -21.04 1.71
C GLY A 246 1.41 -20.87 1.29
N GLY A 247 1.11 -20.01 0.31
CA GLY A 247 -0.25 -19.87 -0.24
C GLY A 247 -1.19 -19.08 0.68
N ILE A 248 -0.85 -17.81 0.93
CA ILE A 248 -1.68 -16.91 1.75
C ILE A 248 -3.07 -16.73 1.10
N PRO A 249 -4.18 -16.90 1.83
CA PRO A 249 -5.52 -16.63 1.31
C PRO A 249 -5.66 -15.21 0.78
N GLN A 250 -6.40 -15.07 -0.31
CA GLN A 250 -6.72 -13.77 -0.89
C GLN A 250 -7.45 -12.89 0.12
N GLY A 251 -7.18 -11.59 0.09
CA GLY A 251 -7.81 -10.63 0.99
C GLY A 251 -6.90 -9.48 1.38
N ALA A 252 -7.43 -8.61 2.23
CA ALA A 252 -6.71 -7.49 2.79
C ALA A 252 -6.13 -7.83 4.17
N TYR A 253 -4.86 -7.50 4.36
CA TYR A 253 -4.14 -7.67 5.62
C TYR A 253 -3.53 -6.33 6.03
N THR A 254 -3.40 -6.10 7.33
CA THR A 254 -2.72 -4.92 7.87
C THR A 254 -1.37 -5.35 8.46
N VAL A 255 -0.29 -4.85 7.86
CA VAL A 255 1.06 -4.99 8.40
C VAL A 255 1.39 -3.77 9.26
N THR A 256 1.69 -3.99 10.54
CA THR A 256 2.15 -2.94 11.45
C THR A 256 3.65 -3.01 11.59
N VAL A 257 4.34 -1.97 11.13
CA VAL A 257 5.77 -1.75 11.36
C VAL A 257 5.95 -0.95 12.64
N GLN A 258 6.74 -1.47 13.57
CA GLN A 258 7.07 -0.81 14.83
C GLN A 258 8.57 -0.50 14.89
N GLY A 259 8.92 0.75 15.13
CA GLY A 259 10.28 1.19 15.47
C GLY A 259 10.41 1.39 16.98
N ASN A 260 11.51 0.92 17.57
CA ASN A 260 11.81 1.04 18.99
C ASN A 260 13.24 1.53 19.22
N GLY A 261 13.43 2.41 20.22
CA GLY A 261 14.74 2.61 20.81
C GLY A 261 15.18 1.47 21.74
N PRO A 262 16.36 1.59 22.38
CA PRO A 262 16.79 0.67 23.44
C PRO A 262 15.71 0.59 24.53
N ASN A 263 15.61 -0.54 25.24
CA ASN A 263 14.55 -0.80 26.25
C ASN A 263 13.09 -0.78 25.75
N GLY A 264 12.85 -0.52 24.46
CA GLY A 264 11.51 -0.45 23.88
C GLY A 264 10.98 0.97 23.70
N THR A 265 11.69 2.01 24.17
CA THR A 265 11.32 3.43 24.01
C THR A 265 12.45 4.24 23.36
N PRO A 266 12.16 5.31 22.62
CA PRO A 266 10.85 5.70 22.07
C PRO A 266 10.22 4.62 21.18
N VAL A 267 8.90 4.64 21.02
CA VAL A 267 8.17 3.69 20.15
C VAL A 267 7.29 4.41 19.16
N HIS A 268 7.40 4.00 17.89
CA HIS A 268 6.60 4.50 16.78
C HIS A 268 5.99 3.35 15.98
N ARG A 269 4.79 3.56 15.42
CA ARG A 269 4.08 2.56 14.61
C ARG A 269 3.57 3.16 13.30
N ARG A 270 3.66 2.39 12.22
CA ARG A 270 3.05 2.70 10.91
C ARG A 270 2.34 1.47 10.39
N THR A 271 1.22 1.67 9.70
CA THR A 271 0.40 0.59 9.14
C THR A 271 0.48 0.60 7.62
N ILE A 272 0.51 -0.61 7.04
CA ILE A 272 0.53 -0.85 5.60
C ILE A 272 -0.63 -1.82 5.30
N ASN A 273 -1.47 -1.45 4.34
CA ASN A 273 -2.51 -2.31 3.80
C ASN A 273 -1.87 -3.22 2.73
N VAL A 274 -1.88 -4.52 2.97
CA VAL A 274 -1.36 -5.53 2.05
C VAL A 274 -2.53 -6.26 1.41
N ASN A 275 -2.71 -6.10 0.11
CA ASN A 275 -3.75 -6.81 -0.64
C ASN A 275 -3.14 -8.04 -1.31
N VAL A 276 -3.58 -9.23 -0.90
CA VAL A 276 -3.21 -10.48 -1.55
C VAL A 276 -4.26 -10.79 -2.61
N ASN A 277 -3.83 -10.68 -3.86
CA ASN A 277 -4.65 -10.90 -5.04
C ASN A 277 -4.38 -12.30 -5.62
N PRO A 278 -5.37 -12.89 -6.31
CA PRO A 278 -5.13 -14.13 -7.06
C PRO A 278 -4.02 -13.93 -8.09
N ALA A 279 -3.16 -14.93 -8.24
CA ALA A 279 -2.36 -15.07 -9.44
C ALA A 279 -3.24 -15.58 -10.59
N SER A 280 -3.00 -15.09 -11.80
CA SER A 280 -3.64 -15.60 -13.00
C SER A 280 -2.66 -15.63 -14.16
N LEU A 281 -2.72 -16.67 -14.99
CA LEU A 281 -2.12 -16.62 -16.32
C LEU A 281 -2.99 -15.73 -17.21
N ILE A 282 -2.38 -14.88 -18.02
CA ILE A 282 -3.09 -13.95 -18.90
C ILE A 282 -2.77 -14.29 -20.35
N LEU A 283 -3.80 -14.54 -21.16
CA LEU A 283 -3.68 -14.75 -22.60
C LEU A 283 -4.29 -13.54 -23.34
N ASN A 284 -3.46 -12.89 -24.15
CA ASN A 284 -3.91 -11.92 -25.14
C ASN A 284 -4.18 -12.66 -26.46
N LEU A 285 -5.43 -13.06 -26.67
CA LEU A 285 -5.84 -13.83 -27.84
C LEU A 285 -6.32 -12.89 -28.94
N LYS A 286 -5.85 -13.10 -30.17
CA LYS A 286 -6.41 -12.53 -31.39
C LYS A 286 -7.04 -13.62 -32.24
N THR A 287 -8.33 -13.47 -32.53
CA THR A 287 -9.11 -14.45 -33.29
C THR A 287 -10.27 -13.77 -34.02
N LEU A 288 -10.74 -14.41 -35.09
CA LEU A 288 -11.83 -13.96 -35.94
C LEU A 288 -12.73 -15.16 -36.25
N THR A 289 -14.03 -14.94 -36.35
CA THR A 289 -15.01 -15.91 -36.87
C THR A 289 -15.34 -15.56 -38.32
N GLU A 290 -15.40 -16.58 -39.18
CA GLU A 290 -15.55 -16.42 -40.63
C GLU A 290 -16.81 -15.63 -41.00
N GLY A 291 -17.97 -15.99 -40.44
CA GLY A 291 -19.24 -15.33 -40.76
C GLY A 291 -19.23 -13.85 -40.41
N MET A 292 -18.65 -13.51 -39.25
CA MET A 292 -18.70 -12.15 -38.70
C MET A 292 -17.64 -11.21 -39.26
N TYR A 293 -16.58 -11.71 -39.87
CA TYR A 293 -15.48 -10.88 -40.36
C TYR A 293 -15.80 -10.27 -41.73
N ASP A 294 -15.75 -8.94 -41.81
CA ASP A 294 -15.83 -8.18 -43.06
C ASP A 294 -14.40 -7.77 -43.50
N PRO A 295 -13.87 -8.34 -44.61
CA PRO A 295 -12.54 -8.02 -45.10
C PRO A 295 -12.43 -6.67 -45.81
N GLN A 296 -13.55 -6.07 -46.25
CA GLN A 296 -13.55 -4.76 -46.92
C GLN A 296 -13.28 -3.64 -45.92
N PHE A 297 -13.94 -3.69 -44.76
CA PHE A 297 -13.77 -2.69 -43.71
C PHE A 297 -12.79 -3.13 -42.61
N ASN A 298 -12.33 -4.38 -42.67
CA ASN A 298 -11.47 -5.00 -41.66
C ASN A 298 -12.06 -4.82 -40.25
N ILE A 299 -13.30 -5.29 -40.08
CA ILE A 299 -14.08 -5.20 -38.85
C ILE A 299 -14.89 -6.49 -38.65
N MET A 300 -15.27 -6.81 -37.41
CA MET A 300 -16.32 -7.79 -37.14
C MET A 300 -17.69 -7.11 -37.05
N SER A 301 -18.73 -7.74 -37.59
CA SER A 301 -20.13 -7.28 -37.52
C SER A 301 -20.57 -6.88 -36.11
N ARG A 302 -20.10 -7.61 -35.09
CA ARG A 302 -20.22 -7.26 -33.67
C ARG A 302 -19.08 -7.83 -32.84
N ARG A 303 -19.00 -7.38 -31.59
CA ARG A 303 -18.16 -8.03 -30.57
C ARG A 303 -18.71 -9.42 -30.25
N ASP A 304 -17.84 -10.41 -30.15
CA ASP A 304 -18.21 -11.81 -29.87
C ASP A 304 -17.72 -12.28 -28.51
N SER A 305 -18.48 -13.15 -27.84
CA SER A 305 -18.11 -13.72 -26.56
C SER A 305 -17.54 -15.12 -26.74
N VAL A 306 -16.23 -15.23 -26.57
CA VAL A 306 -15.48 -16.46 -26.82
C VAL A 306 -15.10 -17.12 -25.50
N LYS A 307 -15.17 -18.46 -25.46
CA LYS A 307 -14.65 -19.26 -24.35
C LYS A 307 -13.36 -19.92 -24.78
N VAL A 308 -12.37 -19.93 -23.88
CA VAL A 308 -11.07 -20.58 -24.10
C VAL A 308 -10.82 -21.55 -22.97
N TYR A 309 -10.41 -22.77 -23.32
CA TYR A 309 -9.99 -23.79 -22.38
C TYR A 309 -8.49 -24.03 -22.51
N LEU A 310 -7.80 -24.17 -21.37
CA LEU A 310 -6.43 -24.68 -21.33
C LEU A 310 -6.49 -26.20 -21.17
N HIS A 311 -5.91 -26.91 -22.12
CA HIS A 311 -5.77 -28.37 -22.08
C HIS A 311 -4.30 -28.77 -21.88
N GLN A 312 -4.09 -29.87 -21.15
CA GLN A 312 -2.76 -30.49 -21.03
C GLN A 312 -2.21 -30.91 -22.41
N LEU A 313 -0.88 -31.05 -22.56
CA LEU A 313 -0.27 -31.51 -23.82
C LEU A 313 -0.33 -33.02 -24.06
N THR A 314 -0.72 -33.80 -23.05
CA THR A 314 -0.71 -35.25 -23.12
C THR A 314 -2.12 -35.80 -23.08
N SER A 315 -2.40 -36.80 -23.93
CA SER A 315 -3.65 -37.56 -23.89
C SER A 315 -3.93 -38.03 -22.45
N PRO A 316 -5.16 -37.84 -21.91
CA PRO A 316 -6.41 -37.54 -22.61
C PRO A 316 -6.72 -36.04 -22.80
N TYR A 317 -5.70 -35.16 -22.73
CA TYR A 317 -5.80 -33.71 -22.92
C TYR A 317 -6.87 -33.09 -22.01
N SER A 318 -6.82 -33.40 -20.71
CA SER A 318 -7.82 -32.89 -19.76
C SER A 318 -7.82 -31.36 -19.68
N ILE A 319 -9.00 -30.79 -19.46
CA ILE A 319 -9.16 -29.36 -19.18
C ILE A 319 -8.52 -29.05 -17.83
N ILE A 320 -7.64 -28.06 -17.80
CA ILE A 320 -7.00 -27.53 -16.60
C ILE A 320 -7.75 -26.32 -16.07
N ASP A 321 -8.11 -25.40 -16.96
CA ASP A 321 -8.83 -24.18 -16.61
C ASP A 321 -9.60 -23.64 -17.81
N SER A 322 -10.48 -22.68 -17.57
CA SER A 322 -11.22 -22.00 -18.62
C SER A 322 -11.40 -20.52 -18.33
N SER A 323 -11.52 -19.72 -19.39
CA SER A 323 -11.80 -18.30 -19.31
C SER A 323 -12.78 -17.92 -20.41
N LYS A 324 -13.64 -16.94 -20.14
CA LYS A 324 -14.54 -16.34 -21.13
C LYS A 324 -14.26 -14.85 -21.21
N SER A 325 -14.11 -14.32 -22.42
CA SER A 325 -13.91 -12.89 -22.66
C SER A 325 -14.59 -12.47 -23.96
N THR A 326 -14.77 -11.18 -24.12
CA THR A 326 -15.23 -10.58 -25.37
C THR A 326 -14.05 -10.28 -26.28
N ILE A 327 -14.19 -10.59 -27.57
CA ILE A 327 -13.30 -10.15 -28.65
C ILE A 327 -13.78 -8.80 -29.15
N ASP A 328 -12.87 -7.83 -29.20
CA ASP A 328 -13.16 -6.50 -29.73
C ASP A 328 -13.26 -6.53 -31.27
N SER A 329 -14.26 -5.86 -31.83
CA SER A 329 -14.61 -5.95 -33.25
C SER A 329 -13.64 -5.22 -34.19
N LEU A 330 -12.75 -4.36 -33.67
CA LEU A 330 -11.78 -3.60 -34.48
C LEU A 330 -10.37 -4.19 -34.35
N THR A 331 -9.99 -4.55 -33.12
CA THR A 331 -8.65 -5.08 -32.85
C THR A 331 -8.57 -6.60 -32.97
N PHE A 332 -9.73 -7.27 -32.95
CA PHE A 332 -9.89 -8.73 -32.96
C PHE A 332 -9.28 -9.41 -31.72
N LYS A 333 -9.03 -8.64 -30.65
CA LYS A 333 -8.34 -9.09 -29.44
C LYS A 333 -9.29 -9.25 -28.27
N GLY A 334 -8.98 -10.21 -27.39
CA GLY A 334 -9.57 -10.37 -26.07
C GLY A 334 -8.52 -10.79 -25.04
N ILE A 335 -8.79 -10.49 -23.76
CA ILE A 335 -7.91 -10.81 -22.64
C ILE A 335 -8.56 -11.89 -21.79
N PHE A 336 -7.91 -13.03 -21.68
CA PHE A 336 -8.40 -14.21 -20.96
C PHE A 336 -7.54 -14.44 -19.71
N LYS A 337 -8.18 -14.68 -18.56
CA LYS A 337 -7.50 -14.86 -17.27
C LYS A 337 -7.81 -16.25 -16.71
N PHE A 338 -6.77 -17.01 -16.42
CA PHE A 338 -6.84 -18.37 -15.89
C PHE A 338 -6.28 -18.39 -14.47
N TYR A 339 -7.13 -18.69 -13.50
CA TYR A 339 -6.82 -18.60 -12.07
C TYR A 339 -6.42 -19.94 -11.44
N ASN A 340 -6.70 -21.05 -12.13
CA ASN A 340 -6.50 -22.41 -11.64
C ASN A 340 -5.37 -23.15 -12.37
N ALA A 341 -4.77 -22.53 -13.41
CA ALA A 341 -3.64 -23.08 -14.15
C ALA A 341 -2.30 -22.55 -13.61
N ALA A 342 -1.30 -23.43 -13.50
CA ALA A 342 0.08 -23.05 -13.22
C ALA A 342 0.83 -22.67 -14.53
N PRO A 343 1.93 -21.90 -14.48
CA PRO A 343 2.75 -21.65 -15.66
C PRO A 343 3.25 -22.94 -16.29
N ASP A 344 2.84 -23.18 -17.53
CA ASP A 344 3.24 -24.33 -18.33
C ASP A 344 2.85 -24.08 -19.79
N THR A 345 3.16 -25.03 -20.67
CA THR A 345 2.62 -25.08 -22.02
C THR A 345 1.24 -25.74 -21.99
N TYR A 346 0.30 -25.21 -22.76
CA TYR A 346 -1.06 -25.75 -22.88
C TYR A 346 -1.55 -25.70 -24.32
N PHE A 347 -2.45 -26.59 -24.69
CA PHE A 347 -3.29 -26.34 -25.87
C PHE A 347 -4.40 -25.35 -25.51
N LEU A 348 -4.67 -24.41 -26.42
CA LEU A 348 -5.81 -23.49 -26.32
C LEU A 348 -6.95 -24.06 -27.16
N ALA A 349 -8.06 -24.46 -26.55
CA ALA A 349 -9.29 -24.78 -27.27
C ALA A 349 -10.19 -23.55 -27.25
N VAL A 350 -10.36 -22.91 -28.40
CA VAL A 350 -11.14 -21.67 -28.58
C VAL A 350 -12.51 -22.04 -29.11
N LYS A 351 -13.56 -21.65 -28.37
CA LYS A 351 -14.96 -21.96 -28.65
C LYS A 351 -15.77 -20.67 -28.77
N PRO A 352 -15.94 -20.14 -30.00
CA PRO A 352 -16.86 -19.03 -30.28
C PRO A 352 -18.33 -19.48 -30.20
N PHE A 353 -19.27 -18.56 -30.42
CA PHE A 353 -20.69 -18.79 -30.11
C PHE A 353 -21.43 -19.74 -31.10
N ASN A 354 -21.10 -19.68 -32.39
CA ASN A 354 -21.80 -20.37 -33.49
C ASN A 354 -20.80 -20.88 -34.56
N SER A 355 -19.62 -21.26 -34.10
CA SER A 355 -18.47 -21.57 -34.94
C SER A 355 -17.71 -22.78 -34.39
N ILE A 356 -16.90 -23.40 -35.24
CA ILE A 356 -16.18 -24.63 -34.90
C ILE A 356 -15.19 -24.39 -33.76
N GLU A 357 -15.15 -25.32 -32.80
CA GLU A 357 -14.09 -25.31 -31.78
C GLU A 357 -12.72 -25.46 -32.47
N THR A 358 -11.80 -24.54 -32.20
CA THR A 358 -10.48 -24.52 -32.85
C THR A 358 -9.37 -24.59 -31.83
N TRP A 359 -8.47 -25.54 -32.02
CA TRP A 359 -7.31 -25.78 -31.15
C TRP A 359 -6.08 -25.04 -31.66
N SER A 360 -5.27 -24.50 -30.74
CA SER A 360 -3.97 -23.90 -31.06
C SER A 360 -3.05 -24.90 -31.77
N LYS A 361 -2.02 -24.38 -32.44
CA LYS A 361 -0.99 -25.14 -33.16
C LYS A 361 -0.42 -26.33 -32.36
N SER A 362 0.14 -27.29 -33.09
CA SER A 362 0.86 -28.41 -32.50
C SER A 362 2.00 -27.93 -31.59
N GLY A 363 2.19 -28.60 -30.45
CA GLY A 363 3.14 -28.22 -29.41
C GLY A 363 2.62 -27.19 -28.40
N GLY A 364 1.40 -26.68 -28.56
CA GLY A 364 0.76 -25.79 -27.58
C GLY A 364 1.35 -24.38 -27.49
N VAL A 365 0.95 -23.67 -26.44
CA VAL A 365 1.28 -22.27 -26.16
C VAL A 365 1.80 -22.16 -24.74
N LEU A 366 2.98 -21.56 -24.57
CA LEU A 366 3.57 -21.31 -23.26
C LEU A 366 2.82 -20.19 -22.53
N MET A 367 2.21 -20.53 -21.40
CA MET A 367 1.51 -19.60 -20.53
C MET A 367 2.40 -19.24 -19.33
N THR A 368 2.58 -17.94 -19.09
CA THR A 368 3.41 -17.41 -18.00
C THR A 368 2.58 -16.57 -17.03
N LEU A 369 3.13 -16.28 -15.84
CA LEU A 369 2.52 -15.32 -14.89
C LEU A 369 2.69 -13.85 -15.32
N SER A 370 3.32 -13.59 -16.47
CA SER A 370 3.38 -12.26 -17.06
C SER A 370 2.12 -11.98 -17.90
N ASP A 371 1.87 -10.70 -18.15
CA ASP A 371 0.82 -10.21 -19.05
C ASP A 371 1.19 -10.31 -20.54
N THR A 372 2.28 -11.01 -20.87
CA THR A 372 2.91 -10.98 -22.20
C THR A 372 2.51 -12.13 -23.11
N THR A 373 1.87 -13.19 -22.61
CA THR A 373 1.47 -14.31 -23.49
C THR A 373 0.43 -13.81 -24.50
N SER A 374 0.75 -13.96 -25.78
CA SER A 374 -0.12 -13.59 -26.89
C SER A 374 -0.20 -14.73 -27.91
N TYR A 375 -1.37 -14.89 -28.49
CA TYR A 375 -1.61 -15.89 -29.52
C TYR A 375 -2.52 -15.30 -30.60
N ASP A 376 -2.13 -15.41 -31.87
CA ASP A 376 -2.84 -14.79 -32.99
C ASP A 376 -3.16 -15.84 -34.06
N PHE A 377 -4.41 -16.29 -34.08
CA PHE A 377 -4.90 -17.26 -35.06
C PHE A 377 -4.92 -16.68 -36.48
N THR A 378 -4.91 -15.35 -36.64
CA THR A 378 -5.17 -14.73 -37.95
C THR A 378 -3.94 -14.63 -38.84
N THR A 379 -2.76 -15.02 -38.34
CA THR A 379 -1.46 -14.85 -39.02
C THR A 379 -1.12 -15.97 -40.01
N SER A 380 -1.56 -17.20 -39.75
CA SER A 380 -1.28 -18.37 -40.60
C SER A 380 -2.27 -19.48 -40.29
N VAL A 381 -2.62 -20.28 -41.31
CA VAL A 381 -3.42 -21.50 -41.13
C VAL A 381 -2.79 -22.46 -40.10
N SER A 382 -1.46 -22.47 -40.01
CA SER A 382 -0.70 -23.31 -39.07
C SER A 382 -0.82 -22.90 -37.59
N GLN A 383 -1.51 -21.79 -37.31
CA GLN A 383 -1.87 -21.42 -35.94
C GLN A 383 -3.02 -22.26 -35.39
N ALA A 384 -3.72 -23.04 -36.22
CA ALA A 384 -4.65 -24.04 -35.74
C ALA A 384 -4.08 -25.45 -35.90
N TYR A 385 -4.41 -26.32 -34.95
CA TYR A 385 -4.11 -27.74 -35.09
C TYR A 385 -4.75 -28.29 -36.37
N GLY A 386 -4.00 -29.08 -37.13
CA GLY A 386 -4.47 -29.62 -38.41
C GLY A 386 -4.76 -28.57 -39.50
N ASN A 387 -4.27 -27.33 -39.35
CA ASN A 387 -4.55 -26.24 -40.28
C ASN A 387 -6.05 -25.92 -40.43
N ASN A 388 -6.82 -26.04 -39.35
CA ASN A 388 -8.28 -25.89 -39.36
C ASN A 388 -8.76 -24.43 -39.32
N LEU A 389 -8.35 -23.60 -40.29
CA LEU A 389 -8.77 -22.19 -40.42
C LEU A 389 -9.10 -21.82 -41.86
N LYS A 390 -10.08 -20.93 -42.03
CA LYS A 390 -10.43 -20.33 -43.32
C LYS A 390 -9.62 -19.08 -43.59
N LEU A 391 -8.99 -18.97 -44.76
CA LEU A 391 -8.51 -17.67 -45.25
C LEU A 391 -9.70 -16.86 -45.83
N LYS A 392 -10.00 -15.70 -45.24
CA LYS A 392 -11.01 -14.74 -45.72
C LYS A 392 -10.35 -13.37 -45.87
N GLY A 393 -10.25 -12.87 -47.11
CA GLY A 393 -9.43 -11.69 -47.40
C GLY A 393 -7.96 -11.95 -47.07
N SER A 394 -7.39 -11.17 -46.14
CA SER A 394 -6.00 -11.31 -45.68
C SER A 394 -5.85 -11.94 -44.30
N GLN A 395 -6.95 -12.37 -43.67
CA GLN A 395 -6.95 -12.91 -42.30
C GLN A 395 -7.40 -14.37 -42.30
N TYR A 396 -6.79 -15.17 -41.43
CA TYR A 396 -7.30 -16.50 -41.10
C TYR A 396 -8.39 -16.40 -40.01
N CYS A 397 -9.51 -17.08 -40.25
CA CYS A 397 -10.70 -17.07 -39.41
C CYS A 397 -11.07 -18.50 -39.00
N ILE A 398 -11.67 -18.63 -37.82
CA ILE A 398 -12.35 -19.85 -37.38
C ILE A 398 -13.60 -20.05 -38.25
N TYR A 399 -13.78 -21.26 -38.77
CA TYR A 399 -14.96 -21.60 -39.57
C TYR A 399 -16.26 -21.43 -38.78
N SER A 400 -17.24 -20.81 -39.40
CA SER A 400 -18.57 -20.61 -38.81
C SER A 400 -19.54 -21.73 -39.18
N GLY A 401 -20.63 -21.87 -38.42
CA GLY A 401 -21.75 -22.76 -38.79
C GLY A 401 -21.90 -24.04 -37.97
N ASP A 402 -21.10 -24.23 -36.92
CA ASP A 402 -21.37 -25.29 -35.91
C ASP A 402 -22.34 -24.70 -34.88
N ILE A 403 -23.64 -24.83 -35.14
CA ILE A 403 -24.72 -24.16 -34.40
C ILE A 403 -25.08 -24.97 -33.15
N ASN A 404 -25.12 -26.29 -33.28
CA ASN A 404 -25.42 -27.19 -32.18
C ASN A 404 -24.20 -27.49 -31.29
N GLN A 405 -23.00 -27.05 -31.72
CA GLN A 405 -21.72 -27.17 -31.01
C GLN A 405 -21.29 -28.63 -30.78
N ASP A 406 -21.63 -29.51 -31.71
CA ASP A 406 -21.26 -30.94 -31.74
C ASP A 406 -19.88 -31.21 -32.37
N GLY A 407 -19.29 -30.18 -32.99
CA GLY A 407 -17.97 -30.23 -33.59
C GLY A 407 -17.96 -30.63 -35.06
N ILE A 408 -19.10 -30.66 -35.74
CA ILE A 408 -19.21 -30.98 -37.16
C ILE A 408 -20.24 -30.04 -37.80
N VAL A 409 -19.83 -29.20 -38.76
CA VAL A 409 -20.79 -28.42 -39.54
C VAL A 409 -21.50 -29.35 -40.52
N ASN A 410 -22.79 -29.57 -40.33
CA ASN A 410 -23.54 -30.53 -41.14
C ASN A 410 -25.01 -30.13 -41.37
N ALA A 411 -25.79 -31.04 -41.95
CA ALA A 411 -27.20 -30.81 -42.26
C ALA A 411 -28.07 -30.48 -41.04
N SER A 412 -27.69 -30.95 -39.84
CA SER A 412 -28.39 -30.61 -38.60
C SER A 412 -28.22 -29.13 -38.24
N ASP A 413 -27.02 -28.58 -38.35
CA ASP A 413 -26.77 -27.14 -38.20
C ASP A 413 -27.50 -26.33 -39.27
N LEU A 414 -27.40 -26.77 -40.52
CA LEU A 414 -28.06 -26.11 -41.64
C LEU A 414 -29.57 -26.05 -41.43
N SER A 415 -30.18 -27.14 -40.97
CA SER A 415 -31.62 -27.17 -40.70
C SER A 415 -32.07 -26.17 -39.62
N MET A 416 -31.21 -25.89 -38.64
CA MET A 416 -31.51 -24.88 -37.62
C MET A 416 -31.51 -23.47 -38.20
N VAL A 417 -30.50 -23.15 -39.01
CA VAL A 417 -30.40 -21.83 -39.66
C VAL A 417 -31.48 -21.65 -40.72
N ASP A 418 -31.78 -22.69 -41.51
CA ASP A 418 -32.78 -22.64 -42.59
C ASP A 418 -34.20 -22.40 -42.03
N ASN A 419 -34.56 -23.10 -40.94
CA ASN A 419 -35.84 -22.87 -40.25
C ASN A 419 -35.97 -21.43 -39.71
N ASP A 420 -34.89 -20.88 -39.14
CA ASP A 420 -34.87 -19.52 -38.60
C ASP A 420 -34.83 -18.45 -39.71
N SER A 421 -34.19 -18.76 -40.84
CA SER A 421 -34.16 -17.92 -42.04
C SER A 421 -35.52 -17.83 -42.73
N GLU A 422 -36.24 -18.95 -42.86
CA GLU A 422 -37.62 -18.96 -43.40
C GLU A 422 -38.58 -18.14 -42.52
N ALA A 423 -38.36 -18.18 -41.20
CA ALA A 423 -39.09 -17.34 -40.25
C ALA A 423 -38.63 -15.88 -40.23
N GLY A 424 -37.50 -15.55 -40.89
CA GLY A 424 -36.92 -14.21 -40.96
C GLY A 424 -36.62 -13.64 -39.58
N LEU A 425 -36.10 -14.45 -38.65
CA LEU A 425 -35.97 -14.07 -37.25
C LEU A 425 -35.01 -12.87 -37.09
N PRO A 426 -35.49 -11.73 -36.55
CA PRO A 426 -34.62 -10.62 -36.19
C PRO A 426 -34.11 -10.80 -34.76
N GLY A 427 -32.85 -10.47 -34.50
CA GLY A 427 -32.35 -10.52 -33.14
C GLY A 427 -30.84 -10.44 -33.02
N ARG A 428 -30.39 -9.83 -31.93
CA ARG A 428 -28.98 -9.83 -31.56
C ARG A 428 -28.68 -11.10 -30.77
N PHE A 429 -27.60 -11.79 -31.12
CA PHE A 429 -27.14 -13.03 -30.46
C PHE A 429 -28.04 -14.26 -30.65
N LEU A 430 -28.75 -14.35 -31.78
CA LEU A 430 -29.29 -15.64 -32.22
C LEU A 430 -28.12 -16.52 -32.64
N ILE A 431 -28.13 -17.80 -32.24
CA ILE A 431 -27.05 -18.75 -32.60
C ILE A 431 -27.00 -18.99 -34.11
N SER A 432 -28.16 -18.92 -34.77
CA SER A 432 -28.39 -19.05 -36.20
C SER A 432 -28.11 -17.78 -37.00
N ASP A 433 -27.91 -16.63 -36.34
CA ASP A 433 -27.36 -15.41 -36.96
C ASP A 433 -25.83 -15.56 -37.00
N VAL A 434 -25.37 -16.24 -38.04
CA VAL A 434 -23.99 -16.70 -38.24
C VAL A 434 -23.07 -15.54 -38.61
N ASN A 435 -23.58 -14.60 -39.41
CA ASN A 435 -22.84 -13.43 -39.86
C ASN A 435 -22.88 -12.27 -38.83
N GLY A 436 -23.82 -12.28 -37.88
CA GLY A 436 -23.95 -11.31 -36.79
C GLY A 436 -24.58 -9.96 -37.17
N ASP A 437 -25.29 -9.87 -38.30
CA ASP A 437 -25.93 -8.65 -38.80
C ASP A 437 -27.32 -8.37 -38.17
N ASN A 438 -27.77 -9.27 -37.29
CA ASN A 438 -29.01 -9.23 -36.51
C ASN A 438 -30.28 -9.64 -37.27
N ILE A 439 -30.17 -10.29 -38.42
CA ILE A 439 -31.26 -10.99 -39.07
C ILE A 439 -30.78 -12.37 -39.52
N VAL A 440 -31.58 -13.41 -39.31
CA VAL A 440 -31.27 -14.72 -39.89
C VAL A 440 -31.85 -14.75 -41.30
N ASP A 441 -31.01 -14.89 -42.31
CA ASP A 441 -31.44 -14.96 -43.71
C ASP A 441 -30.62 -15.91 -44.59
N ALA A 442 -30.85 -15.88 -45.90
CA ALA A 442 -30.18 -16.75 -46.86
C ALA A 442 -28.64 -16.60 -46.86
N THR A 443 -28.10 -15.48 -46.37
CA THR A 443 -26.65 -15.29 -46.24
C THR A 443 -26.06 -16.14 -45.12
N ASP A 444 -26.76 -16.30 -43.99
CA ASP A 444 -26.37 -17.22 -42.92
C ASP A 444 -26.45 -18.68 -43.38
N VAL A 445 -27.56 -19.04 -44.03
CA VAL A 445 -27.77 -20.38 -44.60
C VAL A 445 -26.62 -20.73 -45.55
N SER A 446 -26.25 -19.81 -46.44
CA SER A 446 -25.16 -20.02 -47.39
C SER A 446 -23.80 -20.25 -46.72
N LEU A 447 -23.53 -19.63 -45.57
CA LEU A 447 -22.28 -19.85 -44.83
C LEU A 447 -22.23 -21.27 -44.26
N VAL A 448 -23.31 -21.72 -43.65
CA VAL A 448 -23.39 -23.07 -43.06
C VAL A 448 -23.37 -24.13 -44.15
N ASP A 449 -24.12 -23.95 -45.24
CA ASP A 449 -24.18 -24.90 -46.36
C ASP A 449 -22.80 -25.09 -47.02
N ASN A 450 -22.08 -24.00 -47.27
CA ASN A 450 -20.73 -24.06 -47.82
C ASN A 450 -19.75 -24.81 -46.90
N ASN A 451 -19.83 -24.59 -45.59
CA ASN A 451 -18.94 -25.27 -44.63
C ASN A 451 -19.35 -26.74 -44.40
N ALA A 452 -20.64 -27.05 -44.48
CA ALA A 452 -21.15 -28.42 -44.46
C ALA A 452 -20.71 -29.20 -45.70
N PHE A 453 -20.83 -28.60 -46.89
CA PHE A 453 -20.34 -29.18 -48.15
C PHE A 453 -18.84 -29.49 -48.10
N ASN A 454 -18.05 -28.59 -47.49
CA ASN A 454 -16.62 -28.77 -47.29
C ASN A 454 -16.26 -29.72 -46.13
N SER A 455 -17.26 -30.33 -45.46
CA SER A 455 -17.06 -31.26 -44.35
C SER A 455 -16.23 -30.68 -43.20
N VAL A 456 -16.47 -29.40 -42.87
CA VAL A 456 -15.75 -28.72 -41.78
C VAL A 456 -16.07 -29.39 -40.44
N THR A 457 -15.03 -29.79 -39.71
CA THR A 457 -15.14 -30.44 -38.40
C THR A 457 -14.02 -29.97 -37.48
N VAL A 458 -14.17 -30.19 -36.17
CA VAL A 458 -13.12 -29.95 -35.19
C VAL A 458 -11.93 -30.86 -35.48
N ILE A 459 -10.75 -30.26 -35.56
CA ILE A 459 -9.48 -30.99 -35.56
C ILE A 459 -8.75 -30.65 -34.27
N ARG A 460 -8.43 -31.68 -33.47
CA ARG A 460 -7.77 -31.55 -32.17
C ARG A 460 -6.64 -32.59 -32.02
N PRO A 461 -5.71 -32.39 -31.06
CA PRO A 461 -4.53 -33.25 -30.85
C PRO A 461 -4.79 -34.72 -30.54
#